data_AF-C7QGI8-F1
#
_entry.id   AF-C7QGI8-F1
#
_cell.length_a   1.000
_cell.length_b   1.000
_cell.length_c   1.000
_cell.angle_alpha   90.00
_cell.angle_beta   90.00
_cell.angle_gamma   90.00
#
_symmetry.space_group_name_H-M   'P 1'
#
loop_
_entity.id
_entity.type
_entity.pdbx_description
1 polymer ?
#
loop_
_entity_poly.entity_id
_entity_poly.type
_entity_poly.pdbx_seq_one_letter_code
_entity_poly.pdbx_strand_id
1 'polypeptide(L)'
;MTAPTSATGRAARLRPDDVLRYLAATGWRRGRDYGRGQIWELDPPPGVANPHPYEVLVPLDQRLRDYPLRMTDLLETVASAEQRDADSVLGDLDLKWADVLYVRLNEFSLADLAPAMTGLRDLALAAARAVDAKHAWDFVRGAEVGYSRTGVPVLTVRTVLTPDVGEPVERKVTRTMYEGVLGAFRAAIGDNESQAYFPIVNGYRATRPTLAKEVCAALARMGGRKRSGYELRFTWSPDVPFKGDQAVFEFTPRVLGEVARAAKELRDLS
;
A
#
# COMPACT_ATOMS: atom_id res chain seq x y z
N MET A 1 37.21 -4.33 -0.83
CA MET A 1 36.51 -4.41 -2.14
C MET A 1 35.44 -5.49 -2.05
N THR A 2 34.21 -5.11 -1.71
CA THR A 2 33.04 -5.99 -1.71
C THR A 2 32.52 -6.10 -3.14
N ALA A 3 32.45 -7.32 -3.68
CA ALA A 3 31.87 -7.56 -5.00
C ALA A 3 30.42 -7.07 -5.05
N PRO A 4 29.97 -6.43 -6.15
CA PRO A 4 28.56 -6.09 -6.30
C PRO A 4 27.78 -7.40 -6.28
N THR A 5 26.84 -7.52 -5.35
CA THR A 5 25.93 -8.66 -5.30
C THR A 5 25.11 -8.58 -6.59
N SER A 6 25.34 -9.48 -7.55
CA SER A 6 24.65 -9.42 -8.85
C SER A 6 23.13 -9.39 -8.63
N ALA A 7 22.40 -8.70 -9.51
CA ALA A 7 20.93 -8.62 -9.45
C ALA A 7 20.28 -10.00 -9.29
N THR A 8 20.84 -11.02 -9.97
CA THR A 8 20.50 -12.45 -9.83
C THR A 8 20.64 -12.96 -8.40
N GLY A 9 21.72 -12.60 -7.69
CA GLY A 9 21.97 -13.01 -6.31
C GLY A 9 21.05 -12.34 -5.28
N ARG A 10 20.49 -11.16 -5.59
CA ARG A 10 19.46 -10.51 -4.78
C ARG A 10 18.06 -11.04 -5.11
N ALA A 11 17.74 -11.21 -6.39
CA ALA A 11 16.47 -11.81 -6.83
C ALA A 11 16.27 -13.23 -6.27
N ALA A 12 17.34 -14.02 -6.16
CA ALA A 12 17.33 -15.34 -5.53
C ALA A 12 16.90 -15.35 -4.05
N ARG A 13 16.96 -14.20 -3.35
CA ARG A 13 16.62 -14.08 -1.92
C ARG A 13 15.18 -13.62 -1.70
N LEU A 14 14.48 -13.23 -2.76
CA LEU A 14 13.07 -12.87 -2.68
C LEU A 14 12.26 -14.06 -2.17
N ARG A 15 11.24 -13.81 -1.36
CA ARG A 15 10.30 -14.84 -0.94
C ARG A 15 9.11 -14.85 -1.90
N PRO A 16 8.57 -16.02 -2.30
CA PRO A 16 7.41 -16.06 -3.17
C PRO A 16 6.25 -15.24 -2.64
N ASP A 17 6.00 -15.30 -1.33
CA ASP A 17 4.92 -14.55 -0.67
C ASP A 17 5.07 -13.03 -0.81
N ASP A 18 6.30 -12.51 -0.79
CA ASP A 18 6.56 -11.08 -0.96
C ASP A 18 6.30 -10.65 -2.41
N VAL A 19 6.68 -11.50 -3.38
CA VAL A 19 6.39 -11.29 -4.80
C VAL A 19 4.90 -11.33 -5.09
N LEU A 20 4.19 -12.33 -4.60
CA LEU A 20 2.73 -12.45 -4.78
C LEU A 20 1.99 -11.24 -4.23
N ARG A 21 2.40 -10.75 -3.06
CA ARG A 21 1.79 -9.60 -2.40
C ARG A 21 2.05 -8.31 -3.18
N TYR A 22 3.26 -8.12 -3.68
CA TYR A 22 3.62 -7.00 -4.53
C TYR A 22 2.79 -6.98 -5.82
N LEU A 23 2.78 -8.10 -6.57
CA LEU A 23 2.04 -8.22 -7.82
C LEU A 23 0.56 -7.90 -7.64
N ALA A 24 -0.07 -8.49 -6.62
CA ALA A 24 -1.47 -8.20 -6.30
C ALA A 24 -1.72 -6.71 -6.04
N ALA A 25 -0.78 -6.01 -5.38
CA ALA A 25 -0.90 -4.61 -5.02
C ALA A 25 -0.70 -3.67 -6.21
N THR A 26 0.20 -4.02 -7.14
CA THR A 26 0.58 -3.19 -8.29
C THR A 26 -0.29 -3.40 -9.54
N GLY A 27 -1.39 -4.14 -9.41
CA GLY A 27 -2.41 -4.29 -10.45
C GLY A 27 -2.30 -5.55 -11.29
N TRP A 28 -1.33 -6.43 -10.99
CA TRP A 28 -1.29 -7.74 -11.61
C TRP A 28 -2.46 -8.60 -11.10
N ARG A 29 -3.05 -9.35 -12.03
CA ARG A 29 -4.15 -10.27 -11.75
C ARG A 29 -3.60 -11.69 -11.67
N ARG A 30 -4.04 -12.44 -10.66
CA ARG A 30 -3.74 -13.87 -10.60
C ARG A 30 -4.42 -14.55 -11.79
N GLY A 31 -3.63 -15.23 -12.61
CA GLY A 31 -4.10 -16.05 -13.72
C GLY A 31 -4.33 -17.48 -13.24
N ARG A 32 -3.45 -18.40 -13.67
CA ARG A 32 -3.58 -19.85 -13.43
C ARG A 32 -2.43 -20.40 -12.58
N ASP A 33 -2.68 -21.51 -11.89
CA ASP A 33 -1.61 -22.28 -11.27
C ASP A 33 -0.82 -23.03 -12.37
N TYR A 34 0.50 -23.15 -12.20
CA TYR A 34 1.39 -23.80 -13.17
C TYR A 34 2.47 -24.63 -12.47
N GLY A 35 2.24 -25.94 -12.35
CA GLY A 35 3.16 -26.85 -11.67
C GLY A 35 3.36 -26.45 -10.20
N ARG A 36 4.60 -26.09 -9.83
CA ARG A 36 4.95 -25.54 -8.50
C ARG A 36 5.00 -24.00 -8.45
N GLY A 37 4.31 -23.35 -9.38
CA GLY A 37 4.29 -21.90 -9.52
C GLY A 37 2.88 -21.36 -9.79
N GLN A 38 2.78 -20.03 -9.86
CA GLN A 38 1.57 -19.31 -10.23
C GLN A 38 1.86 -18.32 -11.33
N ILE A 39 0.95 -18.21 -12.29
CA ILE A 39 1.01 -17.25 -13.38
C ILE A 39 0.20 -16.02 -13.01
N TRP A 40 0.80 -14.85 -13.22
CA TRP A 40 0.20 -13.54 -13.00
C TRP A 40 0.26 -12.73 -14.27
N GLU A 41 -0.80 -11.97 -14.52
CA GLU A 41 -1.02 -11.27 -15.78
C GLU A 41 -1.24 -9.78 -15.51
N LEU A 42 -0.66 -8.92 -16.35
CA LEU A 42 -0.92 -7.49 -16.34
C LEU A 42 -1.34 -7.06 -17.74
N ASP A 43 -2.50 -6.42 -17.82
CA ASP A 43 -2.98 -5.86 -19.08
C ASP A 43 -2.02 -4.74 -19.54
N PRO A 44 -1.67 -4.69 -20.83
CA PRO A 44 -0.68 -3.74 -21.32
C PRO A 44 -1.23 -2.31 -21.16
N PRO A 45 -0.39 -1.32 -20.81
CA PRO A 45 -0.81 0.08 -20.78
C PRO A 45 -1.44 0.52 -22.11
N PRO A 46 -2.38 1.47 -22.12
CA PRO A 46 -2.90 2.01 -23.38
C PRO A 46 -1.76 2.58 -24.24
N GLY A 47 -1.68 2.18 -25.51
CA GLY A 47 -0.72 2.74 -26.47
C GLY A 47 0.62 2.01 -26.61
N VAL A 48 0.82 0.83 -25.99
CA VAL A 48 1.98 -0.04 -26.33
C VAL A 48 1.75 -0.80 -27.64
N ALA A 49 2.84 -1.03 -28.38
CA ALA A 49 2.83 -1.74 -29.65
C ALA A 49 2.43 -3.22 -29.53
N ASN A 50 2.59 -3.83 -28.34
CA ASN A 50 2.17 -5.20 -28.07
C ASN A 50 0.83 -5.20 -27.32
N PRO A 51 -0.27 -5.69 -27.93
CA PRO A 51 -1.58 -5.76 -27.27
C PRO A 51 -1.73 -6.97 -26.34
N HIS A 52 -0.72 -7.84 -26.24
CA HIS A 52 -0.78 -9.00 -25.35
C HIS A 52 -0.45 -8.64 -23.90
N PRO A 53 -1.15 -9.27 -22.92
CA PRO A 53 -0.83 -9.09 -21.51
C PRO A 53 0.58 -9.56 -21.20
N TYR A 54 1.24 -8.85 -20.28
CA TYR A 54 2.47 -9.32 -19.66
C TYR A 54 2.14 -10.53 -18.80
N GLU A 55 2.94 -11.59 -18.89
CA GLU A 55 2.78 -12.81 -18.10
C GLU A 55 4.07 -13.04 -17.29
N VAL A 56 3.93 -13.27 -15.98
CA VAL A 56 5.05 -13.68 -15.11
C VAL A 56 4.71 -14.97 -14.38
N LEU A 57 5.71 -15.84 -14.25
CA LEU A 57 5.63 -17.04 -13.45
C LEU A 57 6.32 -16.83 -12.10
N VAL A 58 5.54 -16.92 -11.03
CA VAL A 58 6.03 -16.89 -9.65
C VAL A 58 6.31 -18.32 -9.19
N PRO A 59 7.58 -18.75 -9.00
CA PRO A 59 7.87 -20.05 -8.41
C PRO A 59 7.53 -20.02 -6.91
N LEU A 60 6.70 -20.96 -6.44
CA LEU A 60 6.27 -21.04 -5.02
C LEU A 60 7.23 -21.86 -4.15
N ASP A 61 8.10 -22.67 -4.75
CA ASP A 61 9.06 -23.52 -4.06
C ASP A 61 10.49 -23.00 -4.23
N GLN A 62 11.06 -22.43 -3.16
CA GLN A 62 12.43 -21.91 -3.13
C GLN A 62 13.51 -22.99 -3.28
N ARG A 63 13.16 -24.28 -3.15
CA ARG A 63 14.10 -25.40 -3.27
C ARG A 63 14.36 -25.80 -4.71
N LEU A 64 13.67 -25.20 -5.69
CA LEU A 64 13.88 -25.47 -7.10
C LEU A 64 15.28 -24.99 -7.54
N ARG A 65 15.97 -25.82 -8.33
CA ARG A 65 17.34 -25.54 -8.80
C ARG A 65 17.43 -24.28 -9.65
N ASP A 66 16.39 -24.02 -10.44
CA ASP A 66 16.26 -22.88 -11.35
C ASP A 66 15.53 -21.68 -10.70
N TYR A 67 15.24 -21.73 -9.40
CA TYR A 67 14.57 -20.65 -8.68
C TYR A 67 15.22 -19.27 -8.87
N PRO A 68 16.55 -19.10 -8.75
CA PRO A 68 17.21 -17.81 -8.98
C PRO A 68 16.99 -17.25 -10.38
N LEU A 69 17.00 -18.11 -11.39
CA LEU A 69 16.81 -17.71 -12.80
C LEU A 69 15.37 -17.25 -13.01
N ARG A 70 14.38 -18.03 -12.54
CA ARG A 70 12.96 -17.67 -12.65
C ARG A 70 12.63 -16.38 -11.93
N MET A 71 13.21 -16.13 -10.75
CA MET A 71 13.02 -14.86 -10.03
C MET A 71 13.68 -13.68 -10.73
N THR A 72 14.77 -13.91 -11.47
CA THR A 72 15.41 -12.86 -12.30
C THR A 72 14.52 -12.53 -13.50
N ASP A 73 14.05 -13.54 -14.24
CA ASP A 73 13.16 -13.36 -15.39
C ASP A 73 11.85 -12.66 -14.99
N LEU A 74 11.29 -13.03 -13.83
CA LEU A 74 10.13 -12.36 -13.25
C LEU A 74 10.45 -10.88 -12.98
N LEU A 75 11.56 -10.59 -12.30
CA LEU A 75 11.93 -9.22 -11.95
C LEU A 75 12.10 -8.35 -13.21
N GLU A 76 12.77 -8.87 -14.23
CA GLU A 76 12.96 -8.17 -15.51
C GLU A 76 11.64 -7.90 -16.23
N THR A 77 10.73 -8.89 -16.24
CA THR A 77 9.42 -8.74 -16.85
C THR A 77 8.58 -7.70 -16.11
N VAL A 78 8.58 -7.72 -14.77
CA VAL A 78 7.89 -6.73 -13.94
C VAL A 78 8.47 -5.34 -14.16
N ALA A 79 9.80 -5.20 -14.13
CA ALA A 79 10.48 -3.93 -14.37
C ALA A 79 10.15 -3.35 -15.75
N SER A 80 10.13 -4.20 -16.78
CA SER A 80 9.74 -3.80 -18.14
C SER A 80 8.27 -3.37 -18.21
N ALA A 81 7.36 -4.11 -17.58
CA ALA A 81 5.93 -3.81 -17.59
C ALA A 81 5.60 -2.51 -16.82
N GLU A 82 6.37 -2.24 -15.76
CA GLU A 82 6.24 -1.04 -14.93
C GLU A 82 7.07 0.16 -15.43
N GLN A 83 7.83 0.00 -16.52
CA GLN A 83 8.75 1.01 -17.05
C GLN A 83 9.71 1.59 -15.99
N ARG A 84 10.29 0.70 -15.18
CA ARG A 84 11.24 1.01 -14.10
C ARG A 84 12.50 0.18 -14.22
N ASP A 85 13.55 0.61 -13.53
CA ASP A 85 14.75 -0.22 -13.39
C ASP A 85 14.50 -1.40 -12.44
N ALA A 86 15.15 -2.53 -12.71
CA ALA A 86 14.99 -3.75 -11.94
C ALA A 86 15.42 -3.60 -10.47
N ASP A 87 16.40 -2.72 -10.17
CA ASP A 87 16.87 -2.50 -8.79
C ASP A 87 15.82 -1.77 -7.94
N SER A 88 15.08 -0.81 -8.51
CA SER A 88 13.95 -0.14 -7.87
C SER A 88 12.82 -1.11 -7.54
N VAL A 89 12.43 -1.95 -8.51
CA VAL A 89 11.39 -2.99 -8.31
C VAL A 89 11.85 -4.01 -7.26
N LEU A 90 13.10 -4.44 -7.34
CA LEU A 90 13.71 -5.34 -6.35
C LEU A 90 13.74 -4.72 -4.95
N GLY A 91 13.98 -3.41 -4.84
CA GLY A 91 13.86 -2.67 -3.60
C GLY A 91 12.45 -2.80 -3.00
N ASP A 92 11.42 -2.56 -3.81
CA ASP A 92 10.02 -2.66 -3.38
C ASP A 92 9.61 -4.10 -3.02
N LEU A 93 10.20 -5.11 -3.67
CA LEU A 93 9.98 -6.53 -3.40
C LEU A 93 10.70 -7.05 -2.15
N ASP A 94 11.82 -6.43 -1.76
CA ASP A 94 12.58 -6.81 -0.56
C ASP A 94 11.99 -6.12 0.69
N LEU A 95 10.87 -6.70 1.14
CA LEU A 95 10.03 -6.20 2.24
C LEU A 95 10.51 -6.57 3.65
N LYS A 96 11.69 -7.20 3.80
CA LYS A 96 12.12 -7.83 5.06
C LYS A 96 11.93 -6.92 6.28
N TRP A 97 12.17 -5.63 6.14
CA TRP A 97 11.98 -4.65 7.21
C TRP A 97 11.17 -3.45 6.77
N ALA A 98 10.10 -3.63 5.98
CA ALA A 98 9.23 -2.51 5.64
C ALA A 98 7.75 -2.86 5.64
N ASP A 99 6.96 -1.94 6.19
CA ASP A 99 5.53 -1.86 5.89
C ASP A 99 5.34 -0.96 4.67
N VAL A 100 4.36 -1.31 3.83
CA VAL A 100 4.10 -0.59 2.58
C VAL A 100 2.61 -0.26 2.47
N LEU A 101 2.33 1.02 2.26
CA LEU A 101 1.01 1.50 1.82
C LEU A 101 1.05 1.71 0.31
N TYR A 102 0.19 1.01 -0.41
CA TYR A 102 -0.05 1.22 -1.83
C TYR A 102 -1.28 2.11 -2.01
N VAL A 103 -1.17 3.13 -2.85
CA VAL A 103 -2.25 4.03 -3.25
C VAL A 103 -2.42 3.94 -4.76
N ARG A 104 -3.43 3.22 -5.23
CA ARG A 104 -3.76 3.16 -6.66
C ARG A 104 -4.72 4.29 -7.00
N LEU A 105 -4.31 5.18 -7.90
CA LEU A 105 -5.08 6.37 -8.27
C LEU A 105 -5.89 6.08 -9.54
N ASN A 106 -7.22 6.29 -9.49
CA ASN A 106 -8.10 6.07 -10.64
C ASN A 106 -8.43 7.43 -11.30
N GLU A 107 -8.07 7.59 -12.59
CA GLU A 107 -8.39 8.79 -13.39
C GLU A 107 -7.91 10.13 -12.78
N PHE A 108 -6.69 10.17 -12.23
CA PHE A 108 -6.10 11.39 -11.67
C PHE A 108 -5.48 12.28 -12.75
N SER A 109 -5.81 13.57 -12.74
CA SER A 109 -5.06 14.58 -13.48
C SER A 109 -3.87 15.10 -12.66
N LEU A 110 -2.97 15.85 -13.31
CA LEU A 110 -1.87 16.53 -12.61
C LEU A 110 -2.35 17.44 -11.47
N ALA A 111 -3.52 18.08 -11.65
CA ALA A 111 -4.12 18.92 -10.62
C ALA A 111 -4.64 18.11 -9.41
N ASP A 112 -4.95 16.83 -9.61
CA ASP A 112 -5.43 15.93 -8.56
C ASP A 112 -4.27 15.28 -7.77
N LEU A 113 -3.06 15.22 -8.35
CA LEU A 113 -1.87 14.65 -7.68
C LEU A 113 -1.41 15.47 -6.46
N ALA A 114 -1.40 16.79 -6.55
CA ALA A 114 -1.00 17.65 -5.42
C ALA A 114 -1.88 17.45 -4.16
N PRO A 115 -3.23 17.47 -4.25
CA PRO A 115 -4.07 17.14 -3.10
C PRO A 115 -3.97 15.67 -2.68
N ALA A 116 -3.75 14.71 -3.60
CA ALA A 116 -3.46 13.32 -3.26
C ALA A 116 -2.24 13.19 -2.34
N MET A 117 -1.11 13.76 -2.76
CA MET A 117 0.13 13.74 -1.99
C MET A 117 -0.01 14.47 -0.65
N THR A 118 -0.75 15.58 -0.63
CA THR A 118 -1.02 16.33 0.61
C THR A 118 -1.85 15.49 1.57
N GLY A 119 -2.93 14.85 1.08
CA GLY A 119 -3.77 13.99 1.91
C GLY A 119 -3.03 12.76 2.42
N LEU A 120 -2.16 12.16 1.61
CA LEU A 120 -1.32 11.02 2.01
C LEU A 120 -0.33 11.41 3.11
N ARG A 121 0.34 12.55 2.97
CA ARG A 121 1.21 13.13 4.00
C ARG A 121 0.43 13.39 5.29
N ASP A 122 -0.75 14.00 5.18
CA ASP A 122 -1.56 14.36 6.35
C ASP A 122 -2.11 13.12 7.07
N LEU A 123 -2.42 12.05 6.32
CA LEU A 123 -2.80 10.75 6.89
C LEU A 123 -1.65 10.15 7.72
N ALA A 124 -0.44 10.10 7.14
CA ALA A 124 0.74 9.62 7.82
C ALA A 124 1.05 10.46 9.08
N LEU A 125 0.93 11.79 8.97
CA LEU A 125 1.18 12.72 10.07
C LEU A 125 0.16 12.57 11.21
N ALA A 126 -1.12 12.39 10.88
CA ALA A 126 -2.19 12.16 11.87
C ALA A 126 -1.93 10.89 12.69
N ALA A 127 -1.62 9.77 11.99
CA ALA A 127 -1.27 8.51 12.63
C ALA A 127 -0.01 8.63 13.48
N ALA A 128 1.03 9.29 12.94
CA ALA A 128 2.29 9.49 13.65
C ALA A 128 2.10 10.32 14.93
N ARG A 129 1.31 11.39 14.88
CA ARG A 129 0.99 12.22 16.06
C ARG A 129 0.24 11.45 17.15
N ALA A 130 -0.64 10.54 16.75
CA ALA A 130 -1.38 9.72 17.70
C ALA A 130 -0.50 8.68 18.42
N VAL A 131 0.68 8.34 17.87
CA VAL A 131 1.64 7.41 18.45
C VAL A 131 2.73 8.17 19.22
N ASP A 132 3.37 9.13 18.56
CA ASP A 132 4.43 9.98 19.10
C ASP A 132 4.36 11.37 18.47
N ALA A 133 3.64 12.27 19.14
CA ALA A 133 3.48 13.66 18.69
C ALA A 133 4.80 14.43 18.57
N LYS A 134 5.84 14.07 19.34
CA LYS A 134 7.12 14.79 19.36
C LYS A 134 7.93 14.50 18.09
N HIS A 135 7.92 13.24 17.62
CA HIS A 135 8.72 12.79 16.48
C HIS A 135 7.88 12.51 15.23
N ALA A 136 6.61 12.95 15.20
CA ALA A 136 5.70 12.68 14.09
C ALA A 136 6.22 13.13 12.72
N TRP A 137 6.94 14.25 12.65
CA TRP A 137 7.55 14.70 11.40
C TRP A 137 8.77 13.88 11.00
N ASP A 138 9.48 13.29 11.94
CA ASP A 138 10.65 12.44 11.65
C ASP A 138 10.18 11.15 10.96
N PHE A 139 9.05 10.59 11.40
CA PHE A 139 8.37 9.50 10.70
C PHE A 139 8.04 9.88 9.24
N VAL A 140 7.38 11.03 9.02
CA VAL A 140 6.99 11.47 7.68
C VAL A 140 8.21 11.74 6.78
N ARG A 141 9.32 12.22 7.34
CA ARG A 141 10.59 12.42 6.60
C ARG A 141 11.30 11.11 6.27
N GLY A 142 11.17 10.11 7.12
CA GLY A 142 11.77 8.79 6.91
C GLY A 142 10.98 7.89 5.97
N ALA A 143 9.72 8.21 5.69
CA ALA A 143 8.89 7.46 4.75
C ALA A 143 9.35 7.72 3.30
N GLU A 144 9.67 6.65 2.59
CA GLU A 144 10.09 6.71 1.19
C GLU A 144 8.87 6.62 0.27
N VAL A 145 8.80 7.50 -0.73
CA VAL A 145 7.70 7.50 -1.72
C VAL A 145 8.22 6.99 -3.06
N GLY A 146 7.64 5.89 -3.53
CA GLY A 146 7.86 5.36 -4.88
C GLY A 146 6.65 5.56 -5.78
N TYR A 147 6.84 5.32 -7.07
CA TYR A 147 5.75 5.26 -8.05
C TYR A 147 5.95 4.03 -8.95
N SER A 148 4.87 3.31 -9.23
CA SER A 148 4.82 2.32 -10.30
C SER A 148 4.12 2.91 -11.53
N ARG A 149 4.67 2.67 -12.72
CA ARG A 149 4.03 2.99 -14.00
C ARG A 149 3.53 1.70 -14.67
N THR A 150 2.65 0.97 -14.01
CA THR A 150 1.68 0.17 -14.75
C THR A 150 0.66 1.14 -15.38
N GLY A 151 -0.16 0.71 -16.34
CA GLY A 151 -1.18 1.58 -16.97
C GLY A 151 -2.12 2.31 -15.98
N VAL A 152 -2.02 2.03 -14.68
CA VAL A 152 -2.65 2.74 -13.57
C VAL A 152 -1.56 3.26 -12.61
N PRO A 153 -1.52 4.56 -12.28
CA PRO A 153 -0.51 5.10 -11.38
C PRO A 153 -0.71 4.59 -9.93
N VAL A 154 0.33 3.96 -9.38
CA VAL A 154 0.37 3.52 -7.97
C VAL A 154 1.47 4.29 -7.24
N LEU A 155 1.11 4.97 -6.15
CA LEU A 155 2.07 5.52 -5.20
C LEU A 155 2.36 4.48 -4.12
N THR A 156 3.63 4.34 -3.75
CA THR A 156 4.05 3.48 -2.65
C THR A 156 4.61 4.34 -1.53
N VAL A 157 4.18 4.10 -0.29
CA VAL A 157 4.80 4.68 0.90
C VAL A 157 5.44 3.55 1.68
N ARG A 158 6.75 3.48 1.63
CA ARG A 158 7.56 2.49 2.34
C ARG A 158 8.00 3.07 3.67
N THR A 159 7.69 2.32 4.73
CA THR A 159 8.09 2.63 6.09
C THR A 159 9.06 1.55 6.56
N VAL A 160 10.35 1.88 6.62
CA VAL A 160 11.37 0.96 7.12
C VAL A 160 11.20 0.79 8.63
N LEU A 161 11.22 -0.46 9.09
CA LEU A 161 11.09 -0.84 10.48
C LEU A 161 12.46 -0.94 11.11
N THR A 162 12.67 -0.21 12.20
CA THR A 162 13.86 -0.34 13.03
C THR A 162 13.63 -1.46 14.04
N PRO A 163 14.46 -2.54 14.07
CA PRO A 163 14.30 -3.59 15.07
C PRO A 163 14.37 -3.02 16.50
N ASP A 164 13.42 -3.40 17.35
CA ASP A 164 13.33 -2.92 18.73
C ASP A 164 12.88 -4.05 19.68
N VAL A 165 13.06 -3.86 20.99
CA VAL A 165 12.55 -4.75 22.04
C VAL A 165 11.04 -4.53 22.17
N GLY A 166 10.27 -5.03 21.20
CA GLY A 166 8.82 -4.88 21.11
C GLY A 166 8.34 -4.60 19.69
N GLU A 167 7.12 -4.06 19.56
CA GLU A 167 6.61 -3.56 18.28
C GLU A 167 7.34 -2.24 17.93
N PRO A 168 8.03 -2.15 16.78
CA PRO A 168 8.69 -0.92 16.32
C PRO A 168 7.75 0.29 16.31
N VAL A 169 8.26 1.48 16.58
CA VAL A 169 7.45 2.72 16.57
C VAL A 169 6.83 2.93 15.19
N GLU A 170 7.60 2.69 14.13
CA GLU A 170 7.15 2.81 12.76
C GLU A 170 5.97 1.88 12.46
N ARG A 171 6.01 0.65 12.99
CA ARG A 171 4.91 -0.32 12.91
C ARG A 171 3.67 0.17 13.67
N LYS A 172 3.82 0.78 14.85
CA LYS A 172 2.68 1.36 15.58
C LYS A 172 2.02 2.46 14.77
N VAL A 173 2.80 3.27 14.04
CA VAL A 173 2.27 4.34 13.18
C VAL A 173 1.52 3.76 11.99
N THR A 174 2.11 2.84 11.23
CA THR A 174 1.46 2.21 10.06
C THR A 174 0.20 1.43 10.46
N ARG A 175 0.21 0.75 11.61
CA ARG A 175 -0.98 0.12 12.20
C ARG A 175 -2.04 1.13 12.58
N THR A 176 -1.67 2.24 13.22
CA THR A 176 -2.61 3.32 13.56
C THR A 176 -3.22 3.95 12.31
N MET A 177 -2.43 4.09 11.24
CA MET A 177 -2.91 4.53 9.93
C MET A 177 -3.94 3.55 9.35
N TYR A 178 -3.64 2.25 9.34
CA TYR A 178 -4.58 1.20 8.90
C TYR A 178 -5.89 1.21 9.70
N GLU A 179 -5.81 1.25 11.03
CA GLU A 179 -6.97 1.27 11.92
C GLU A 179 -7.86 2.50 11.65
N GLY A 180 -7.26 3.66 11.41
CA GLY A 180 -7.97 4.89 11.04
C GLY A 180 -8.66 4.79 9.69
N VAL A 181 -7.96 4.29 8.66
CA VAL A 181 -8.54 4.08 7.33
C VAL A 181 -9.69 3.09 7.39
N LEU A 182 -9.52 1.96 8.08
CA LEU A 182 -10.55 0.94 8.28
C LEU A 182 -11.78 1.52 8.96
N GLY A 183 -11.59 2.30 10.03
CA GLY A 183 -12.68 2.95 10.76
C GLY A 183 -13.46 3.93 9.89
N ALA A 184 -12.76 4.81 9.17
CA ALA A 184 -13.39 5.78 8.27
C ALA A 184 -14.12 5.10 7.09
N PHE A 185 -13.50 4.07 6.50
CA PHE A 185 -14.07 3.31 5.39
C PHE A 185 -15.37 2.60 5.79
N ARG A 186 -15.34 1.83 6.89
CA ARG A 186 -16.52 1.11 7.41
C ARG A 186 -17.66 2.06 7.76
N ALA A 187 -17.35 3.19 8.39
CA ALA A 187 -18.34 4.22 8.69
C ALA A 187 -19.00 4.78 7.43
N ALA A 188 -18.22 5.00 6.37
CA ALA A 188 -18.71 5.58 5.11
C ALA A 188 -19.56 4.62 4.27
N ILE A 189 -19.25 3.32 4.28
CA ILE A 189 -20.07 2.31 3.56
C ILE A 189 -21.35 1.92 4.31
N GLY A 190 -21.50 2.35 5.57
CA GLY A 190 -22.72 2.16 6.35
C GLY A 190 -22.98 0.70 6.73
N ASP A 191 -21.93 -0.02 7.13
CA ASP A 191 -22.00 -1.43 7.53
C ASP A 191 -22.91 -1.60 8.78
N ASN A 192 -24.22 -1.69 8.53
CA ASN A 192 -25.28 -1.74 9.53
C ASN A 192 -25.54 -3.17 10.06
N GLU A 193 -24.95 -4.21 9.46
CA GLU A 193 -25.26 -5.61 9.82
C GLU A 193 -24.38 -6.21 10.91
N SER A 194 -23.31 -5.55 11.33
CA SER A 194 -22.46 -6.05 12.42
C SER A 194 -22.55 -5.18 13.67
N GLN A 195 -23.73 -5.13 14.32
CA GLN A 195 -23.84 -4.71 15.74
C GLN A 195 -22.85 -5.45 16.65
N ALA A 196 -22.33 -6.61 16.23
CA ALA A 196 -21.29 -7.37 16.91
C ALA A 196 -19.85 -6.79 16.78
N TYR A 197 -19.60 -5.85 15.85
CA TYR A 197 -18.26 -5.27 15.60
C TYR A 197 -18.25 -3.73 15.55
N PHE A 198 -19.32 -3.11 16.06
CA PHE A 198 -19.46 -1.69 16.39
C PHE A 198 -18.44 -1.07 17.39
N PRO A 199 -17.57 -1.79 18.14
CA PRO A 199 -16.63 -1.14 19.07
C PRO A 199 -15.49 -0.36 18.41
N ILE A 200 -15.11 -0.66 17.16
CA ILE A 200 -13.95 0.03 16.56
C ILE A 200 -14.34 1.41 16.06
N VAL A 201 -15.46 1.63 15.36
CA VAL A 201 -15.80 2.98 14.86
C VAL A 201 -16.29 3.91 15.98
N ASN A 202 -17.19 3.43 16.85
CA ASN A 202 -17.62 4.23 18.01
C ASN A 202 -16.53 4.31 19.08
N GLY A 203 -15.77 3.24 19.32
CA GLY A 203 -14.63 3.27 20.24
C GLY A 203 -13.48 4.10 19.70
N TYR A 204 -13.15 4.09 18.40
CA TYR A 204 -12.09 4.92 17.82
C TYR A 204 -12.51 6.40 17.75
N ARG A 205 -13.77 6.71 17.43
CA ARG A 205 -14.31 8.07 17.53
C ARG A 205 -14.38 8.55 18.99
N ALA A 206 -14.76 7.69 19.94
CA ALA A 206 -14.87 8.04 21.35
C ALA A 206 -13.50 8.11 22.07
N THR A 207 -12.53 7.29 21.68
CA THR A 207 -11.20 7.23 22.34
C THR A 207 -10.15 8.09 21.64
N ARG A 208 -10.31 8.39 20.34
CA ARG A 208 -9.36 9.19 19.55
C ARG A 208 -10.08 10.15 18.57
N PRO A 209 -10.93 11.06 19.05
CA PRO A 209 -11.72 11.96 18.21
C PRO A 209 -10.86 12.83 17.27
N THR A 210 -9.71 13.32 17.76
CA THR A 210 -8.77 14.11 16.95
C THR A 210 -8.21 13.32 15.77
N LEU A 211 -7.82 12.07 16.00
CA LEU A 211 -7.28 11.20 14.96
C LEU A 211 -8.34 10.88 13.92
N ALA A 212 -9.57 10.56 14.33
CA ALA A 212 -10.69 10.32 13.41
C ALA A 212 -10.95 11.54 12.51
N LYS A 213 -10.94 12.75 13.09
CA LYS A 213 -11.10 14.02 12.36
C LYS A 213 -10.00 14.21 11.32
N GLU A 214 -8.74 14.04 11.72
CA GLU A 214 -7.59 14.24 10.83
C GLU A 214 -7.54 13.18 9.71
N VAL A 215 -7.83 11.91 10.02
CA VAL A 215 -7.90 10.81 9.04
C VAL A 215 -9.00 11.06 8.00
N CYS A 216 -10.22 11.38 8.43
CA CYS A 216 -11.31 11.66 7.49
C CYS A 216 -10.98 12.87 6.60
N ALA A 217 -10.38 13.92 7.17
CA ALA A 217 -9.96 15.08 6.39
C ALA A 217 -8.86 14.74 5.37
N ALA A 218 -7.89 13.91 5.76
CA ALA A 218 -6.80 13.46 4.91
C ALA A 218 -7.30 12.58 3.74
N LEU A 219 -8.15 11.59 4.03
CA LEU A 219 -8.77 10.72 3.02
C LEU A 219 -9.62 11.53 2.03
N ALA A 220 -10.50 12.42 2.51
CA ALA A 220 -11.29 13.28 1.63
C ALA A 220 -10.41 14.19 0.77
N ARG A 221 -9.29 14.70 1.32
CA ARG A 221 -8.34 15.52 0.58
C ARG A 221 -7.63 14.72 -0.50
N MET A 222 -7.34 13.44 -0.29
CA MET A 222 -6.67 12.62 -1.29
C MET A 222 -7.48 12.51 -2.60
N GLY A 223 -8.81 12.42 -2.50
CA GLY A 223 -9.70 12.41 -3.66
C GLY A 223 -9.85 13.78 -4.36
N GLY A 224 -9.25 14.84 -3.82
CA GLY A 224 -9.32 16.18 -4.38
C GLY A 224 -10.74 16.75 -4.46
N ARG A 225 -10.91 17.83 -5.22
CA ARG A 225 -12.22 18.51 -5.37
C ARG A 225 -13.22 17.68 -6.17
N LYS A 226 -12.73 16.90 -7.14
CA LYS A 226 -13.54 16.03 -7.99
C LYS A 226 -13.97 14.74 -7.30
N ARG A 227 -13.39 14.43 -6.13
CA ARG A 227 -13.55 13.14 -5.43
C ARG A 227 -13.16 11.98 -6.35
N SER A 228 -12.03 12.14 -7.06
CA SER A 228 -11.46 11.09 -7.90
C SER A 228 -11.17 9.87 -7.04
N GLY A 229 -11.62 8.70 -7.51
CA GLY A 229 -11.57 7.48 -6.73
C GLY A 229 -10.15 6.93 -6.61
N TYR A 230 -9.85 6.26 -5.50
CA TYR A 230 -8.56 5.61 -5.30
C TYR A 230 -8.70 4.35 -4.44
N GLU A 231 -7.74 3.45 -4.52
CA GLU A 231 -7.62 2.27 -3.66
C GLU A 231 -6.44 2.45 -2.70
N LEU A 232 -6.64 2.09 -1.43
CA LEU A 232 -5.56 1.91 -0.46
C LEU A 232 -5.37 0.43 -0.14
N ARG A 233 -4.12 -0.01 -0.05
CA ARG A 233 -3.76 -1.35 0.43
C ARG A 233 -2.56 -1.31 1.33
N PHE A 234 -2.66 -2.01 2.47
CA PHE A 234 -1.56 -2.14 3.43
C PHE A 234 -0.90 -3.51 3.28
N THR A 235 0.42 -3.48 3.27
CA THR A 235 1.29 -4.65 3.31
C THR A 235 2.21 -4.52 4.50
N TRP A 236 2.39 -5.61 5.23
CA TRP A 236 3.15 -5.64 6.46
C TRP A 236 4.45 -6.41 6.25
N SER A 237 5.55 -5.95 6.83
CA SER A 237 6.77 -6.74 6.90
C SER A 237 6.47 -8.09 7.59
N PRO A 238 6.91 -9.22 7.01
CA PRO A 238 6.72 -10.53 7.60
C PRO A 238 7.55 -10.76 8.87
N ASP A 239 8.63 -10.00 9.06
CA ASP A 239 9.55 -10.17 10.21
C ASP A 239 8.96 -9.59 11.52
N VAL A 240 7.92 -8.75 11.41
CA VAL A 240 7.10 -8.34 12.56
C VAL A 240 5.67 -8.80 12.31
N PRO A 241 5.15 -9.83 13.00
CA PRO A 241 3.81 -10.36 12.74
C PRO A 241 2.71 -9.30 12.91
N PHE A 242 1.77 -9.25 11.97
CA PHE A 242 0.55 -8.46 12.07
C PHE A 242 -0.68 -9.37 12.02
N LYS A 243 -1.58 -9.25 12.99
CA LYS A 243 -2.81 -10.05 13.10
C LYS A 243 -4.03 -9.26 12.62
N GLY A 244 -4.06 -8.94 11.33
CA GLY A 244 -5.21 -8.30 10.71
C GLY A 244 -5.32 -8.68 9.25
N ASP A 245 -6.54 -8.55 8.71
CA ASP A 245 -6.82 -8.92 7.33
C ASP A 245 -6.12 -7.95 6.36
N GLN A 246 -5.60 -8.51 5.27
CA GLN A 246 -5.17 -7.73 4.11
C GLN A 246 -6.40 -7.14 3.42
N ALA A 247 -6.86 -6.01 3.96
CA ALA A 247 -8.01 -5.29 3.43
C ALA A 247 -7.62 -4.38 2.28
N VAL A 248 -8.48 -4.35 1.27
CA VAL A 248 -8.43 -3.40 0.16
C VAL A 248 -9.52 -2.36 0.40
N PHE A 249 -9.15 -1.08 0.42
CA PHE A 249 -10.07 0.02 0.68
C PHE A 249 -10.33 0.82 -0.58
N GLU A 250 -11.50 0.63 -1.20
CA GLU A 250 -11.88 1.31 -2.43
C GLU A 250 -12.69 2.59 -2.16
N PHE A 251 -12.02 3.73 -2.20
CA PHE A 251 -12.64 5.03 -1.99
C PHE A 251 -13.28 5.54 -3.29
N THR A 252 -14.49 5.09 -3.56
CA THR A 252 -15.32 5.61 -4.67
C THR A 252 -15.77 7.06 -4.40
N PRO A 253 -16.22 7.82 -5.41
CA PRO A 253 -16.74 9.17 -5.21
C PRO A 253 -17.86 9.27 -4.17
N ARG A 254 -18.67 8.21 -4.03
CA ARG A 254 -19.71 8.07 -2.99
C ARG A 254 -19.08 7.98 -1.60
N VAL A 255 -18.16 7.04 -1.39
CA VAL A 255 -17.44 6.86 -0.11
C VAL A 255 -16.70 8.14 0.28
N LEU A 256 -16.08 8.82 -0.69
CA LEU A 256 -15.39 10.09 -0.45
C LEU A 256 -16.34 11.23 -0.03
N GLY A 257 -17.56 11.25 -0.57
CA GLY A 257 -18.59 12.19 -0.13
C GLY A 257 -18.95 12.00 1.35
N GLU A 258 -19.07 10.75 1.76
CA GLU A 258 -19.36 10.34 3.14
C GLU A 258 -18.23 10.70 4.11
N VAL A 259 -17.00 10.35 3.75
CA VAL A 259 -15.81 10.69 4.54
C VAL A 259 -15.63 12.21 4.67
N ALA A 260 -15.89 12.97 3.61
CA ALA A 260 -15.83 14.43 3.63
C ALA A 260 -16.90 15.04 4.55
N ARG A 261 -18.11 14.48 4.55
CA ARG A 261 -19.18 14.87 5.49
C ARG A 261 -18.76 14.60 6.93
N ALA A 262 -18.28 13.39 7.23
CA ALA A 262 -17.79 13.03 8.56
C ALA A 262 -16.66 13.95 9.04
N ALA A 263 -15.71 14.31 8.15
CA ALA A 263 -14.63 15.25 8.47
C ALA A 263 -15.14 16.65 8.85
N LYS A 264 -16.24 17.10 8.25
CA LYS A 264 -16.89 18.38 8.58
C LYS A 264 -17.59 18.30 9.94
N GLU A 265 -18.41 17.28 10.15
CA GLU A 265 -19.13 17.07 11.41
C GLU A 265 -18.17 16.95 12.61
N LEU A 266 -17.07 16.19 12.47
CA LEU A 266 -16.06 16.05 13.51
C LEU A 266 -15.30 17.35 13.80
N ARG A 267 -15.24 18.28 12.83
CA ARG A 267 -14.65 19.61 13.04
C ARG A 267 -15.57 20.52 13.82
N ASP A 268 -16.88 20.43 13.57
CA ASP A 268 -17.88 21.28 14.21
C ASP A 268 -18.15 20.86 15.67
N LEU A 269 -17.70 19.66 16.06
CA LEU A 269 -17.80 19.11 17.43
C LEU A 269 -16.58 19.41 18.34
N SER A 270 -15.49 19.96 17.79
CA SER A 270 -14.21 20.20 18.50
C SER A 270 -13.95 21.68 18.72
#